data_AF-W7SAZ8-F1
#
_entry.id   AF-W7SAZ8-F1
#
_cell.length_a   1.000
_cell.length_b   1.000
_cell.length_c   1.000
_cell.angle_alpha   90.00
_cell.angle_beta   90.00
_cell.angle_gamma   90.00
#
_symmetry.space_group_name_H-M   'P 1'
#
loop_
_entity.id
_entity.type
_entity.pdbx_description
1 polymer ?
#
loop_
_entity_poly.entity_id
_entity_poly.type
_entity_poly.pdbx_seq_one_letter_code
_entity_poly.pdbx_strand_id
1 'polypeptide(L)'
;MHPDLLDTFRALAKPAVEFFAWIGDRQHPKPVSALATAAGNEGVLAVLNGATLGLHPVRPDALADALVAQLPHAAAGHGQSITVPASDIDGTGRAGGDEEFSVFAGQQRNPAVQQLKRLVAQPRACAAQLYVAVRDELGRRRRCPFPLNVIDTDTGRWFVHRQHNAGGQVWLTAAPATSQTVASKLSEMYRVLANGRR
;
A
#
# COMPACT_ATOMS: atom_id res chain seq x y z
N MET A 1 33.44 -7.06 -3.66
CA MET A 1 31.97 -7.18 -3.74
C MET A 1 31.62 -8.07 -4.92
N HIS A 2 30.63 -8.95 -4.78
CA HIS A 2 30.13 -9.76 -5.89
C HIS A 2 29.41 -8.87 -6.92
N PRO A 3 29.62 -9.06 -8.25
CA PRO A 3 28.97 -8.25 -9.29
C PRO A 3 27.44 -8.16 -9.15
N ASP A 4 26.77 -9.30 -8.97
CA ASP A 4 25.31 -9.40 -8.82
C ASP A 4 24.77 -8.58 -7.63
N LEU A 5 25.55 -8.48 -6.56
CA LEU A 5 25.18 -7.68 -5.39
C LEU A 5 25.24 -6.18 -5.71
N LEU A 6 26.25 -5.76 -6.49
CA LEU A 6 26.38 -4.37 -6.92
C LEU A 6 25.23 -3.96 -7.84
N ASP A 7 24.83 -4.84 -8.76
CA ASP A 7 23.70 -4.61 -9.66
C ASP A 7 22.37 -4.57 -8.90
N THR A 8 22.22 -5.41 -7.89
CA THR A 8 21.09 -5.34 -6.95
C THR A 8 21.02 -3.99 -6.23
N PHE A 9 22.13 -3.49 -5.68
CA PHE A 9 22.14 -2.18 -5.02
C PHE A 9 21.88 -1.03 -5.98
N ARG A 10 22.33 -1.13 -7.24
CA ARG A 10 22.00 -0.13 -8.28
C ARG A 10 20.50 -0.12 -8.60
N ALA A 11 19.90 -1.31 -8.73
CA ALA A 11 18.46 -1.45 -8.96
C ALA A 11 17.62 -0.87 -7.81
N LEU A 12 18.09 -1.03 -6.56
CA LEU A 12 17.46 -0.47 -5.37
C LEU A 12 17.68 1.05 -5.23
N ALA A 13 18.84 1.57 -5.66
CA ALA A 13 19.17 3.00 -5.54
C ALA A 13 18.35 3.87 -6.51
N LYS A 14 18.07 3.37 -7.73
CA LYS A 14 17.30 4.08 -8.75
C LYS A 14 16.29 3.15 -9.43
N PRO A 15 15.24 2.71 -8.72
CA PRO A 15 14.26 1.79 -9.27
C PRO A 15 13.48 2.44 -10.41
N ALA A 16 13.29 1.66 -11.50
CA ALA A 16 12.40 2.03 -12.61
C ALA A 16 10.93 1.79 -12.24
N VAL A 17 10.68 0.69 -11.53
CA VAL A 17 9.40 0.35 -10.90
C VAL A 17 9.64 0.05 -9.43
N GLU A 18 8.76 0.54 -8.57
CA GLU A 18 8.88 0.45 -7.12
C GLU A 18 7.54 0.02 -6.54
N PHE A 19 7.52 -1.13 -5.87
CA PHE A 19 6.44 -1.53 -4.98
C PHE A 19 7.01 -1.49 -3.56
N PHE A 20 6.54 -0.56 -2.74
CA PHE A 20 7.05 -0.35 -1.39
C PHE A 20 5.96 -0.65 -0.36
N ALA A 21 6.30 -1.31 0.73
CA ALA A 21 5.43 -1.52 1.88
C ALA A 21 6.14 -1.08 3.16
N TRP A 22 5.38 -0.38 4.00
CA TRP A 22 5.70 -0.19 5.41
C TRP A 22 4.70 -0.99 6.23
N ILE A 23 5.18 -1.94 7.03
CA ILE A 23 4.36 -2.94 7.71
C ILE A 23 4.60 -2.83 9.22
N GLY A 24 3.56 -2.47 9.96
CA GLY A 24 3.51 -2.52 11.41
C GLY A 24 2.65 -3.69 11.87
N ASP A 25 3.14 -4.46 12.83
CA ASP A 25 2.42 -5.57 13.45
C ASP A 25 2.52 -5.42 14.97
N ARG A 26 1.42 -5.68 15.68
CA ARG A 26 1.35 -5.63 17.14
C ARG A 26 2.34 -6.58 17.82
N GLN A 27 2.72 -7.68 17.16
CA GLN A 27 3.68 -8.64 17.71
C GLN A 27 5.13 -8.17 17.61
N HIS A 28 5.44 -7.21 16.72
CA HIS A 28 6.80 -6.78 16.42
C HIS A 28 7.03 -5.32 16.81
N PRO A 29 8.00 -5.00 17.68
CA PRO A 29 8.21 -3.63 18.16
C PRO A 29 8.77 -2.69 17.09
N LYS A 30 9.33 -3.21 16.00
CA LYS A 30 9.88 -2.40 14.89
C LYS A 30 9.11 -2.72 13.60
N PRO A 31 8.72 -1.69 12.83
CA PRO A 31 8.08 -1.91 11.56
C PRO A 31 9.06 -2.52 10.56
N VAL A 32 8.54 -3.36 9.66
CA VAL A 32 9.28 -3.93 8.54
C VAL A 32 9.04 -3.04 7.31
N SER A 33 10.11 -2.70 6.61
CA SER A 33 10.01 -2.03 5.32
C SER A 33 10.40 -3.00 4.21
N ALA A 34 9.58 -3.10 3.17
CA ALA A 34 9.86 -3.97 2.03
C ALA A 34 9.79 -3.17 0.73
N LEU A 35 10.70 -3.48 -0.19
CA LEU A 35 10.79 -2.86 -1.51
C LEU A 35 10.97 -3.96 -2.56
N ALA A 36 10.00 -4.13 -3.44
CA ALA A 36 10.12 -4.92 -4.65
C ALA A 36 10.36 -4.00 -5.85
N THR A 37 11.43 -4.24 -6.59
CA THR A 37 11.81 -3.47 -7.79
C THR A 37 12.32 -4.40 -8.87
N ALA A 38 12.27 -3.96 -10.12
CA ALA A 38 12.92 -4.64 -11.24
C ALA A 38 13.80 -3.69 -12.05
N ALA A 39 14.88 -4.25 -12.58
CA ALA A 39 15.77 -3.63 -13.55
C ALA A 39 15.97 -4.61 -14.72
N GLY A 40 15.45 -4.25 -15.90
CA GLY A 40 15.47 -5.15 -17.06
C GLY A 40 14.69 -6.44 -16.79
N ASN A 41 15.38 -7.59 -16.85
CA ASN A 41 14.78 -8.91 -16.64
C ASN A 41 14.98 -9.47 -15.23
N GLU A 42 15.54 -8.68 -14.31
CA GLU A 42 15.82 -9.09 -12.94
C GLU A 42 14.94 -8.31 -11.96
N GLY A 43 14.29 -9.04 -11.07
CA GLY A 43 13.54 -8.48 -9.95
C GLY A 43 14.23 -8.77 -8.63
N VAL A 44 14.15 -7.83 -7.70
CA VAL A 44 14.63 -8.01 -6.33
C VAL A 44 13.59 -7.54 -5.33
N LEU A 45 13.39 -8.33 -4.28
CA LEU A 45 12.71 -7.94 -3.07
C LEU A 45 13.76 -7.68 -1.98
N ALA A 46 13.79 -6.44 -1.50
CA ALA A 46 14.56 -6.03 -0.35
C ALA A 46 13.66 -5.91 0.88
N VAL A 47 14.02 -6.57 1.98
CA VAL A 47 13.26 -6.53 3.24
C VAL A 47 14.19 -6.02 4.35
N LEU A 48 13.85 -4.86 4.89
CA LEU A 48 14.56 -4.24 6.01
C LEU A 48 13.78 -4.49 7.30
N ASN A 49 14.36 -5.28 8.20
CA ASN A 49 13.84 -5.53 9.54
C ASN A 49 14.88 -5.11 10.58
N GLY A 50 14.63 -3.99 11.26
CA GLY A 50 15.58 -3.40 12.19
C GLY A 50 16.88 -3.00 11.50
N ALA A 51 17.98 -3.69 11.77
CA ALA A 51 19.29 -3.46 11.15
C ALA A 51 19.64 -4.49 10.07
N THR A 52 18.75 -5.44 9.79
CA THR A 52 19.00 -6.54 8.85
C THR A 52 18.30 -6.26 7.53
N LEU A 53 19.07 -6.23 6.44
CA LEU A 53 18.57 -6.15 5.07
C LEU A 53 18.68 -7.53 4.40
N GLY A 54 17.53 -8.15 4.13
CA GLY A 54 17.43 -9.34 3.29
C GLY A 54 17.22 -8.94 1.83
N LEU A 55 17.85 -9.66 0.91
CA LEU A 55 17.69 -9.49 -0.53
C LEU A 55 17.29 -10.83 -1.14
N HIS A 56 16.18 -10.86 -1.87
CA HIS A 56 15.64 -12.05 -2.48
C HIS A 56 15.40 -11.81 -3.97
N PRO A 57 15.93 -12.66 -4.87
CA PRO A 57 15.59 -12.58 -6.28
C PRO A 57 14.10 -12.91 -6.45
N VAL A 58 13.43 -12.14 -7.30
CA VAL A 58 12.01 -12.33 -7.63
C VAL A 58 11.81 -12.13 -9.13
N ARG A 59 10.76 -12.73 -9.69
CA ARG A 59 10.45 -12.50 -11.10
C ARG A 59 9.92 -11.07 -11.28
N PRO A 60 10.30 -10.36 -12.37
CA PRO A 60 9.79 -9.01 -12.65
C PRO A 60 8.26 -8.90 -12.75
N ASP A 61 7.58 -9.98 -13.13
CA ASP A 61 6.11 -10.05 -13.21
C ASP A 61 5.43 -10.36 -11.86
N ALA A 62 6.19 -10.75 -10.85
CA ALA A 62 5.71 -11.17 -9.53
C ALA A 62 6.03 -10.16 -8.41
N LEU A 63 6.43 -8.93 -8.73
CA LEU A 63 6.84 -7.92 -7.73
C LEU A 63 5.74 -7.60 -6.72
N ALA A 64 4.50 -7.45 -7.18
CA ALA A 64 3.36 -7.16 -6.30
C ALA A 64 3.08 -8.32 -5.35
N ASP A 65 3.08 -9.56 -5.86
CA ASP A 65 2.88 -10.77 -5.05
C ASP A 65 3.99 -10.95 -4.03
N ALA A 66 5.25 -10.74 -4.43
CA ALA A 66 6.41 -10.85 -3.54
C ALA A 66 6.37 -9.82 -2.39
N LEU A 67 5.93 -8.59 -2.68
CA LEU A 67 5.74 -7.57 -1.65
C LEU A 67 4.61 -7.94 -0.69
N VAL A 68 3.46 -8.38 -1.22
CA VAL A 68 2.29 -8.74 -0.42
C VAL A 68 2.55 -9.99 0.44
N ALA A 69 3.42 -10.90 0.00
CA ALA A 69 3.86 -12.05 0.79
C ALA A 69 4.62 -11.66 2.07
N GLN A 70 5.06 -10.40 2.21
CA GLN A 70 5.67 -9.88 3.45
C GLN A 70 4.63 -9.49 4.51
N LEU A 71 3.35 -9.40 4.13
CA LEU A 71 2.28 -9.17 5.11
C LEU A 71 2.05 -10.45 5.94
N PRO A 72 1.67 -10.34 7.22
CA PRO A 72 1.28 -11.49 8.02
C PRO A 72 0.17 -12.32 7.36
N HIS A 73 0.07 -13.60 7.69
CA HIS A 73 -1.06 -14.41 7.24
C HIS A 73 -2.36 -13.93 7.92
N ALA A 74 -3.36 -13.57 7.11
CA ALA A 74 -4.69 -13.19 7.59
C ALA A 74 -5.74 -13.62 6.56
N ALA A 75 -6.89 -14.11 7.05
CA ALA A 75 -8.06 -14.36 6.21
C ALA A 75 -8.69 -13.03 5.78
N ALA A 76 -9.42 -13.02 4.67
CA ALA A 76 -10.19 -11.84 4.29
C ALA A 76 -11.24 -11.49 5.35
N GLY A 77 -11.50 -10.20 5.51
CA GLY A 77 -12.57 -9.68 6.34
C GLY A 77 -13.96 -10.18 5.94
N HIS A 78 -14.92 -10.00 6.83
CA HIS A 78 -16.32 -10.34 6.56
C HIS A 78 -17.14 -9.07 6.35
N GLY A 79 -17.81 -8.94 5.20
CA GLY A 79 -18.70 -7.83 4.92
C GLY A 79 -18.71 -7.41 3.45
N GLN A 80 -19.47 -6.36 3.16
CA GLN A 80 -19.52 -5.74 1.84
C GLN A 80 -18.50 -4.61 1.73
N SER A 81 -18.11 -4.27 0.49
CA SER A 81 -17.29 -3.08 0.26
C SER A 81 -18.06 -1.83 0.67
N ILE A 82 -17.34 -0.92 1.35
CA ILE A 82 -17.86 0.38 1.79
C ILE A 82 -17.15 1.44 0.97
N THR A 83 -17.91 2.29 0.28
CA THR A 83 -17.36 3.39 -0.50
C THR A 83 -18.06 4.68 -0.12
N VAL A 84 -17.29 5.70 0.24
CA VAL A 84 -17.79 7.01 0.68
C VAL A 84 -16.94 8.14 0.07
N PRO A 85 -17.50 9.33 -0.15
CA PRO A 85 -16.69 10.50 -0.48
C PRO A 85 -15.67 10.77 0.64
N ALA A 86 -14.42 11.04 0.30
CA ALA A 86 -13.40 11.37 1.32
C ALA A 86 -13.74 12.66 2.09
N SER A 87 -14.48 13.58 1.45
CA SER A 87 -15.02 14.79 2.08
C SER A 87 -15.93 14.52 3.28
N ASP A 88 -16.62 13.37 3.29
CA ASP A 88 -17.53 12.99 4.39
C ASP A 88 -16.75 12.48 5.62
N ILE A 89 -15.47 12.17 5.43
CA ILE A 89 -14.56 11.64 6.44
C ILE A 89 -13.65 12.75 6.98
N ASP A 90 -13.00 13.51 6.10
CA ASP A 90 -11.87 14.40 6.43
C ASP A 90 -12.25 15.73 7.12
N GLY A 91 -13.54 16.04 7.32
CA GLY A 91 -14.03 17.20 8.07
C GLY A 91 -13.10 18.44 8.07
N THR A 92 -12.95 19.14 6.94
CA THR A 92 -12.17 20.40 6.79
C THR A 92 -10.90 20.51 7.68
N GLY A 93 -9.90 19.63 7.52
CA GLY A 93 -8.64 19.72 8.27
C GLY A 93 -7.47 19.03 7.56
N ARG A 94 -6.29 19.69 7.54
CA ARG A 94 -5.11 19.36 6.72
C ARG A 94 -4.44 18.04 7.11
N ALA A 95 -4.04 17.25 6.11
CA ALA A 95 -3.27 16.02 6.24
C ALA A 95 -1.76 16.29 6.26
N GLY A 96 -1.06 15.70 7.23
CA GLY A 96 0.39 15.62 7.26
C GLY A 96 0.88 14.67 8.35
N GLY A 97 1.50 13.56 7.93
CA GLY A 97 2.44 12.73 8.72
C GLY A 97 1.86 11.98 9.92
N ASP A 98 1.86 10.65 9.84
CA ASP A 98 1.74 9.68 10.94
C ASP A 98 0.48 9.71 11.82
N GLU A 99 -0.43 10.65 11.60
CA GLU A 99 -1.74 10.78 12.26
C GLU A 99 -2.93 10.58 11.29
N GLU A 100 -2.76 9.89 10.15
CA GLU A 100 -3.77 9.82 9.07
C GLU A 100 -5.06 9.03 9.40
N PHE A 101 -5.21 8.55 10.65
CA PHE A 101 -6.44 7.93 11.15
C PHE A 101 -7.02 8.60 12.40
N SER A 102 -6.47 9.74 12.85
CA SER A 102 -7.01 10.51 13.96
C SER A 102 -7.64 11.81 13.47
N VAL A 103 -8.77 12.16 14.10
CA VAL A 103 -9.63 13.33 13.84
C VAL A 103 -10.62 13.17 12.67
N PHE A 104 -11.70 12.40 12.92
CA PHE A 104 -12.86 12.28 12.01
C PHE A 104 -14.15 12.85 12.61
N ALA A 105 -14.19 14.18 12.79
CA ALA A 105 -15.38 14.90 13.23
C ALA A 105 -16.18 15.47 12.03
N GLY A 106 -16.85 14.60 11.27
CA GLY A 106 -17.66 15.01 10.12
C GLY A 106 -18.89 14.12 9.91
N GLN A 107 -20.07 14.77 9.83
CA GLN A 107 -21.42 14.33 9.44
C GLN A 107 -21.90 12.93 9.86
N GLN A 108 -22.59 12.91 11.01
CA GLN A 108 -23.16 11.73 11.68
C GLN A 108 -24.29 10.97 10.94
N ARG A 109 -24.73 11.37 9.73
CA ARG A 109 -25.96 10.83 9.10
C ARG A 109 -25.79 9.76 8.02
N ASN A 110 -24.61 9.59 7.41
CA ASN A 110 -24.42 8.57 6.36
C ASN A 110 -24.10 7.20 7.00
N PRO A 111 -24.95 6.16 6.86
CA PRO A 111 -24.71 4.84 7.44
C PRO A 111 -23.39 4.20 6.98
N ALA A 112 -22.99 4.42 5.72
CA ALA A 112 -21.73 3.91 5.17
C ALA A 112 -20.51 4.56 5.84
N VAL A 113 -20.58 5.86 6.16
CA VAL A 113 -19.55 6.57 6.91
C VAL A 113 -19.43 6.00 8.33
N GLN A 114 -20.54 5.73 8.99
CA GLN A 114 -20.53 5.12 10.33
C GLN A 114 -19.97 3.69 10.31
N GLN A 115 -20.34 2.89 9.30
CA GLN A 115 -19.80 1.55 9.13
C GLN A 115 -18.29 1.59 8.89
N LEU A 116 -17.81 2.51 8.07
CA LEU A 116 -16.37 2.69 7.83
C LEU A 116 -15.65 3.12 9.11
N LYS A 117 -16.22 4.08 9.86
CA LYS A 117 -15.67 4.53 11.15
C LYS A 117 -15.54 3.37 12.15
N ARG A 118 -16.56 2.52 12.25
CA ARG A 118 -16.50 1.31 13.09
C ARG A 118 -15.43 0.35 12.63
N LEU A 119 -15.28 0.13 11.33
CA LEU A 119 -14.23 -0.74 10.77
C LEU A 119 -12.83 -0.24 11.12
N VAL A 120 -12.53 1.04 10.86
CA VAL A 120 -11.17 1.58 11.06
C VAL A 120 -10.80 1.74 12.54
N ALA A 121 -11.80 1.82 13.43
CA ALA A 121 -11.64 1.89 14.87
C ALA A 121 -11.45 0.52 15.55
N GLN A 122 -11.59 -0.60 14.82
CA GLN A 122 -11.32 -1.91 15.38
C GLN A 122 -9.84 -2.03 15.79
N PRO A 123 -9.54 -2.76 16.89
CA PRO A 123 -8.17 -3.13 17.21
C PRO A 123 -7.49 -3.80 16.02
N ARG A 124 -6.25 -3.38 15.75
CA ARG A 124 -5.48 -3.86 14.61
C ARG A 124 -4.41 -4.83 15.09
N ALA A 125 -4.41 -6.03 14.52
CA ALA A 125 -3.29 -6.95 14.66
C ALA A 125 -2.11 -6.47 13.81
N CYS A 126 -2.40 -6.01 12.59
CA CYS A 126 -1.41 -5.47 11.65
C CYS A 126 -1.99 -4.27 10.88
N ALA A 127 -1.12 -3.33 10.52
CA ALA A 127 -1.41 -2.26 9.60
C ALA A 127 -0.23 -2.07 8.64
N ALA A 128 -0.52 -1.96 7.34
CA ALA A 128 0.50 -1.73 6.33
C ALA A 128 0.08 -0.61 5.37
N GLN A 129 1.07 0.17 4.93
CA GLN A 129 0.90 1.13 3.84
C GLN A 129 1.71 0.67 2.64
N LEU A 130 1.02 0.43 1.52
CA LEU A 130 1.63 -0.05 0.30
C LEU A 130 1.55 1.03 -0.77
N TYR A 131 2.64 1.23 -1.48
CA TYR A 131 2.81 2.28 -2.46
C TYR A 131 3.39 1.73 -3.74
N VAL A 132 3.07 2.41 -4.83
CA VAL A 132 3.66 2.15 -6.13
C VAL A 132 4.31 3.43 -6.65
N ALA A 133 5.51 3.32 -7.20
CA ALA A 133 6.12 4.38 -7.98
C ALA A 133 6.75 3.85 -9.26
N VAL A 134 6.86 4.73 -10.23
CA VAL A 134 7.53 4.49 -11.51
C VAL A 134 8.49 5.64 -11.78
N ARG A 135 9.52 5.37 -12.58
CA ARG A 135 10.45 6.38 -13.07
C ARG A 135 10.37 6.44 -14.59
N ASP A 136 10.25 7.64 -15.13
CA ASP A 136 10.29 7.83 -16.58
C ASP A 136 11.72 7.79 -17.14
N GLU A 137 11.84 7.82 -18.46
CA GLU A 137 13.14 7.79 -19.18
C GLU A 137 14.01 9.02 -18.89
N LEU A 138 13.40 10.13 -18.45
CA LEU A 138 14.11 11.33 -18.01
C LEU A 138 14.53 11.26 -16.53
N GLY A 139 14.30 10.12 -15.88
CA GLY A 139 14.66 9.88 -14.49
C GLY A 139 13.69 10.49 -13.47
N ARG A 140 12.56 11.07 -13.88
CA ARG A 140 11.57 11.68 -12.98
C ARG A 140 10.73 10.58 -12.33
N ARG A 141 10.69 10.58 -10.99
CA ARG A 141 9.90 9.62 -10.21
C ARG A 141 8.49 10.12 -10.03
N ARG A 142 7.50 9.26 -10.29
CA ARG A 142 6.08 9.48 -10.05
C ARG A 142 5.55 8.37 -9.15
N ARG A 143 4.87 8.72 -8.06
CA ARG A 143 4.27 7.79 -7.10
C ARG A 143 2.75 7.87 -7.19
N CYS A 144 2.06 6.81 -6.78
CA CYS A 144 0.63 6.89 -6.50
C CYS A 144 0.36 8.01 -5.48
N PRO A 145 -0.68 8.84 -5.68
CA PRO A 145 -0.99 9.95 -4.79
C PRO A 145 -1.46 9.46 -3.40
N PHE A 146 -2.09 8.29 -3.36
CA PHE A 146 -2.58 7.67 -2.13
C PHE A 146 -1.99 6.25 -1.96
N PRO A 147 -1.62 5.84 -0.74
CA PRO A 147 -1.30 4.44 -0.45
C PRO A 147 -2.53 3.55 -0.53
N LEU A 148 -2.28 2.27 -0.83
CA LEU A 148 -3.17 1.19 -0.46
C LEU A 148 -2.88 0.84 1.01
N ASN A 149 -3.81 1.14 1.91
CA ASN A 149 -3.69 0.74 3.30
C ASN A 149 -4.25 -0.68 3.45
N VAL A 150 -3.56 -1.55 4.17
CA VAL A 150 -4.07 -2.85 4.59
C VAL A 150 -4.16 -2.85 6.10
N ILE A 151 -5.31 -3.29 6.63
CA ILE A 151 -5.55 -3.42 8.06
C ILE A 151 -6.04 -4.83 8.35
N ASP A 152 -5.42 -5.46 9.34
CA ASP A 152 -5.86 -6.75 9.86
C ASP A 152 -6.58 -6.52 11.18
N THR A 153 -7.86 -6.86 11.19
CA THR A 153 -8.72 -6.80 12.38
C THR A 153 -8.99 -8.23 12.88
N ASP A 154 -9.58 -8.35 14.06
CA ASP A 154 -10.03 -9.66 14.58
C ASP A 154 -11.07 -10.33 13.65
N THR A 155 -11.74 -9.56 12.79
CA THR A 155 -12.72 -10.06 11.82
C THR A 155 -12.14 -10.38 10.45
N GLY A 156 -10.81 -10.19 10.28
CA GLY A 156 -10.06 -10.44 9.06
C GLY A 156 -9.46 -9.18 8.43
N ARG A 157 -8.79 -9.38 7.29
CA ARG A 157 -8.05 -8.38 6.51
C ARG A 157 -8.95 -7.54 5.62
N TRP A 158 -8.70 -6.24 5.64
CA TRP A 158 -9.31 -5.26 4.74
C TRP A 158 -8.23 -4.45 4.05
N PHE A 159 -8.49 -3.99 2.83
CA PHE A 159 -7.77 -2.83 2.30
C PHE A 159 -8.64 -1.58 2.40
N VAL A 160 -7.98 -0.43 2.48
CA VAL A 160 -8.58 0.91 2.44
C VAL A 160 -7.79 1.76 1.46
N HIS A 161 -8.44 2.29 0.44
CA HIS A 161 -7.79 3.06 -0.63
C HIS A 161 -8.57 4.32 -0.97
N ARG A 162 -7.85 5.44 -1.13
CA ARG A 162 -8.38 6.69 -1.68
C ARG A 162 -8.12 6.71 -3.19
N GLN A 163 -9.10 7.11 -3.98
CA GLN A 163 -8.93 7.26 -5.44
C GLN A 163 -9.74 8.44 -5.97
N HIS A 164 -9.20 9.14 -6.96
CA HIS A 164 -9.97 10.12 -7.71
C HIS A 164 -10.97 9.41 -8.62
N ASN A 165 -12.21 9.91 -8.67
CA ASN A 165 -13.15 9.55 -9.72
C ASN A 165 -12.89 10.40 -10.99
N ALA A 166 -13.63 10.13 -12.06
CA ALA A 166 -13.53 10.88 -13.32
C ALA A 166 -13.80 12.40 -13.16
N GLY A 167 -14.58 12.80 -12.15
CA GLY A 167 -14.86 14.20 -11.82
C GLY A 167 -13.84 14.85 -10.88
N GLY A 168 -12.73 14.18 -10.55
CA GLY A 168 -11.67 14.69 -9.66
C GLY A 168 -11.97 14.57 -8.16
N GLN A 169 -13.18 14.19 -7.76
CA GLN A 169 -13.53 13.96 -6.36
C GLN A 169 -12.82 12.72 -5.82
N VAL A 170 -12.29 12.81 -4.61
CA VAL A 170 -11.64 11.68 -3.92
C VAL A 170 -12.69 10.83 -3.22
N TRP A 171 -12.67 9.53 -3.49
CA TRP A 171 -13.48 8.51 -2.84
C TRP A 171 -12.59 7.59 -2.02
N LEU A 172 -13.09 7.21 -0.84
CA LEU A 172 -12.47 6.26 0.05
C LEU A 172 -13.24 4.94 -0.04
N THR A 173 -12.54 3.86 -0.40
CA THR A 173 -13.09 2.51 -0.51
C THR A 173 -12.41 1.59 0.48
N ALA A 174 -13.19 0.93 1.32
CA ALA A 174 -12.77 -0.21 2.12
C ALA A 174 -13.40 -1.50 1.57
N ALA A 175 -12.62 -2.58 1.49
CA ALA A 175 -13.14 -3.88 1.10
C ALA A 175 -12.38 -5.01 1.80
N PRO A 176 -13.04 -6.15 2.07
CA PRO A 176 -12.34 -7.35 2.49
C PRO A 176 -11.27 -7.74 1.49
N ALA A 177 -10.11 -8.20 1.98
CA ALA A 177 -8.97 -8.43 1.13
C ALA A 177 -8.24 -9.73 1.44
N THR A 178 -7.96 -10.50 0.39
CA THR A 178 -6.96 -11.58 0.41
C THR A 178 -5.63 -11.03 -0.07
N SER A 179 -4.53 -11.77 0.11
CA SER A 179 -3.24 -11.41 -0.52
C SER A 179 -3.39 -11.21 -2.03
N GLN A 180 -4.18 -12.06 -2.70
CA GLN A 180 -4.44 -11.95 -4.14
C GLN A 180 -5.12 -10.63 -4.52
N THR A 181 -6.13 -10.17 -3.75
CA THR A 181 -6.83 -8.93 -4.07
C THR A 181 -5.97 -7.69 -3.78
N VAL A 182 -5.13 -7.72 -2.75
CA VAL A 182 -4.14 -6.66 -2.48
C VAL A 182 -3.12 -6.57 -3.62
N ALA A 183 -2.51 -7.69 -4.03
CA ALA A 183 -1.54 -7.72 -5.13
C ALA A 183 -2.15 -7.27 -6.46
N SER A 184 -3.40 -7.68 -6.72
CA SER A 184 -4.16 -7.24 -7.89
C SER A 184 -4.39 -5.72 -7.88
N LYS A 185 -4.72 -5.14 -6.73
CA LYS A 185 -4.93 -3.69 -6.60
C LYS A 185 -3.63 -2.89 -6.77
N LEU A 186 -2.51 -3.38 -6.24
CA LEU A 186 -1.19 -2.78 -6.49
C LEU A 186 -0.82 -2.82 -7.98
N SER A 187 -1.09 -3.94 -8.64
CA SER A 187 -0.85 -4.09 -10.08
C SER A 187 -1.71 -3.12 -10.90
N GLU A 188 -2.97 -2.88 -10.50
CA GLU A 188 -3.83 -1.86 -11.09
C GLU A 188 -3.25 -0.45 -10.91
N MET A 189 -2.83 -0.10 -9.68
CA MET A 189 -2.19 1.19 -9.39
C MET A 189 -0.91 1.40 -10.22
N TYR A 190 -0.11 0.35 -10.38
CA TYR A 190 1.06 0.36 -11.26
C TYR A 190 0.69 0.66 -12.71
N ARG A 191 -0.30 -0.04 -13.28
CA ARG A 191 -0.73 0.20 -14.67
C ARG A 191 -1.22 1.62 -14.89
N VAL A 192 -1.96 2.20 -13.93
CA VAL A 192 -2.40 3.60 -14.00
C VAL A 192 -1.20 4.55 -14.06
N LEU A 193 -0.18 4.32 -13.22
CA LEU A 193 1.05 5.12 -13.25
C LEU A 193 1.86 4.90 -14.53
N ALA A 194 2.07 3.66 -14.96
CA ALA A 194 2.81 3.34 -16.17
C ALA A 194 2.18 3.94 -17.43
N ASN A 195 0.84 3.96 -17.51
CA ASN A 195 0.09 4.49 -18.65
C ASN A 195 -0.17 6.00 -18.57
N GLY A 196 -0.03 6.62 -17.40
CA GLY A 196 -0.15 8.07 -17.21
C GLY A 196 0.99 8.90 -17.83
N ARG A 197 1.63 8.41 -18.89
CA ARG A 197 2.60 9.13 -19.74
C ARG A 197 1.83 10.17 -20.56
N ARG A 198 1.54 11.33 -19.98
CA ARG A 198 1.14 12.53 -20.73
C ARG A 198 1.83 13.75 -20.13
#